data_AF-A0A7Y5VAC9-F1
#
_entry.id   AF-A0A7Y5VAC9-F1
#
_cell.length_a   1.000
_cell.length_b   1.000
_cell.length_c   1.000
_cell.angle_alpha   90.00
_cell.angle_beta   90.00
_cell.angle_gamma   90.00
#
_symmetry.space_group_name_H-M   'P 1'
#
loop_
_entity.id
_entity.type
_entity.pdbx_description
1 polymer ?
#
loop_
_entity_poly.entity_id
_entity_poly.type
_entity_poly.pdbx_seq_one_letter_code
_entity_poly.pdbx_strand_id
1 'polypeptide(L)'
;PAVKLHWYDGGMLPERPRWYPDDMPLQPGGGGIFVGEKGILVYETYGNNPRVFPEDVAAKAAAVPQSVARITVPHEVNFAQACKGEATASAPFEYASALTETMLLGIVALRSGQGRRILYDADAMRVTNVPEANALLTRDYRKGWEL
;
A
#
# COMPACT_ATOMS: atom_id res chain seq x y z
N PRO A 1 6.49 -11.30 -9.54
CA PRO A 1 7.68 -11.57 -8.69
C PRO A 1 7.45 -11.01 -7.29
N ALA A 2 7.92 -11.70 -6.25
CA ALA A 2 7.89 -11.15 -4.88
C ALA A 2 8.73 -9.88 -4.82
N VAL A 3 8.23 -8.86 -4.12
CA VAL A 3 8.94 -7.59 -3.88
C VAL A 3 9.21 -7.42 -2.39
N LYS A 4 10.29 -6.73 -2.04
CA LYS A 4 10.51 -6.28 -0.67
C LYS A 4 9.74 -4.98 -0.47
N LEU A 5 8.76 -5.00 0.46
CA LEU A 5 8.02 -3.82 0.86
C LEU A 5 8.65 -3.21 2.12
N HIS A 6 8.92 -1.92 2.07
CA HIS A 6 9.31 -1.13 3.23
C HIS A 6 8.25 -0.07 3.46
N TRP A 7 7.69 -0.03 4.68
CA TRP A 7 6.71 0.97 5.09
C TRP A 7 7.34 1.89 6.13
N TYR A 8 7.17 3.19 5.94
CA TYR A 8 7.63 4.22 6.86
C TYR A 8 6.43 5.05 7.33
N ASP A 9 6.39 5.39 8.62
CA ASP A 9 5.34 6.19 9.25
C ASP A 9 5.96 7.08 10.34
N GLY A 10 5.20 8.01 10.90
CA GLY A 10 5.63 8.88 12.00
C GLY A 10 6.70 9.90 11.59
N GLY A 11 6.71 10.32 10.32
CA GLY A 11 7.70 11.26 9.77
C GLY A 11 9.04 10.61 9.37
N MET A 12 9.17 9.29 9.50
CA MET A 12 10.30 8.56 8.94
C MET A 12 10.21 8.56 7.40
N LEU A 13 11.35 8.67 6.75
CA LEU A 13 11.48 8.59 5.29
C LEU A 13 12.42 7.45 4.90
N PRO A 14 12.23 6.84 3.73
CA PRO A 14 13.20 5.89 3.20
C PRO A 14 14.54 6.57 2.92
N GLU A 15 15.58 5.75 2.76
CA GLU A 15 16.83 6.21 2.17
C GLU A 15 16.59 6.77 0.77
N ARG A 16 17.32 7.83 0.41
CA ARG A 16 17.23 8.44 -0.92
C ARG A 16 17.71 7.44 -1.98
N PRO A 17 16.85 7.06 -2.95
CA PRO A 17 17.27 6.14 -4.01
C PRO A 17 18.32 6.78 -4.92
N ARG A 18 19.26 5.96 -5.43
CA ARG A 18 20.43 6.43 -6.22
C ARG A 18 20.11 7.30 -7.44
N TRP A 19 18.93 7.15 -8.04
CA TRP A 19 18.52 7.90 -9.24
C TRP A 19 17.63 9.11 -8.92
N TYR A 20 17.26 9.30 -7.66
CA TYR A 20 16.41 10.40 -7.26
C TYR A 20 17.27 11.68 -7.11
N PRO A 21 16.93 12.80 -7.77
CA PRO A 21 17.76 14.01 -7.76
C PRO A 21 18.02 14.54 -6.35
N ASP A 22 19.26 14.93 -6.05
CA ASP A 22 19.68 15.38 -4.71
C ASP A 22 19.00 16.69 -4.27
N ASP A 23 18.67 17.56 -5.23
CA ASP A 23 17.99 18.83 -5.04
C ASP A 23 16.48 18.69 -4.85
N MET A 24 15.92 17.49 -5.06
CA MET A 24 14.50 17.21 -4.92
C MET A 24 14.20 16.59 -3.54
N PRO A 25 13.38 17.22 -2.67
CA PRO A 25 13.01 16.61 -1.40
C PRO A 25 12.15 15.36 -1.62
N LEU A 26 12.26 14.39 -0.71
CA LEU A 26 11.25 13.34 -0.58
C LEU A 26 10.00 13.95 0.04
N GLN A 27 8.82 13.59 -0.48
CA GLN A 27 7.56 14.20 -0.07
C GLN A 27 7.14 13.69 1.31
N PRO A 28 6.99 14.57 2.33
CA PRO A 28 6.59 14.15 3.67
C PRO A 28 5.09 13.81 3.76
N GLY A 29 4.28 14.24 2.77
CA GLY A 29 2.83 14.00 2.74
C GLY A 29 2.42 12.56 2.43
N GLY A 30 3.38 11.67 2.17
CA GLY A 30 3.16 10.29 1.76
C GLY A 30 3.42 10.07 0.27
N GLY A 31 3.25 8.81 -0.17
CA GLY A 31 3.56 8.37 -1.52
C GLY A 31 4.24 7.02 -1.54
N GLY A 32 4.93 6.72 -2.62
CA GLY A 32 5.70 5.48 -2.74
C GLY A 32 6.80 5.55 -3.77
N ILE A 33 7.73 4.61 -3.65
CA ILE A 33 8.89 4.47 -4.52
C ILE A 33 8.96 3.01 -4.97
N PHE A 34 8.79 2.77 -6.27
CA PHE A 34 9.19 1.50 -6.87
C PHE A 34 10.66 1.59 -7.24
N VAL A 35 11.48 0.70 -6.67
CA VAL A 35 12.92 0.62 -6.96
C VAL A 35 13.17 -0.59 -7.86
N GLY A 36 13.56 -0.32 -9.11
CA GLY A 36 13.95 -1.35 -10.07
C GLY A 36 15.46 -1.40 -10.30
N GLU A 37 15.92 -2.34 -11.11
CA GLU A 37 17.34 -2.47 -11.47
C GLU A 37 17.84 -1.33 -12.37
N LYS A 38 16.95 -0.78 -13.19
CA LYS A 38 17.26 0.22 -14.23
C LYS A 38 16.86 1.64 -13.85
N GLY A 39 15.99 1.80 -12.86
CA GLY A 39 15.45 3.10 -12.48
C GLY A 39 14.46 2.99 -11.34
N ILE A 40 13.86 4.13 -11.00
CA ILE A 40 12.82 4.25 -9.98
C ILE A 40 11.56 4.89 -10.56
N LEU A 41 10.41 4.58 -9.97
CA LEU A 41 9.17 5.36 -10.11
C LEU A 41 8.80 5.88 -8.73
N VAL A 42 8.71 7.20 -8.60
CA VAL A 42 8.29 7.90 -7.39
C VAL A 42 6.91 8.50 -7.64
N TYR A 43 6.01 8.39 -6.68
CA TYR A 43 4.69 9.02 -6.73
C TYR A 43 4.32 9.59 -5.37
N GLU A 44 3.46 10.60 -5.37
CA GLU A 44 2.94 11.27 -4.17
C GLU A 44 1.70 10.56 -3.64
N THR A 45 1.10 11.08 -2.57
CA THR A 45 -0.11 10.49 -1.98
C THR A 45 -1.18 10.19 -3.04
N TYR A 46 -1.81 9.02 -2.92
CA TYR A 46 -2.83 8.51 -3.85
C TYR A 46 -2.35 8.22 -5.28
N GLY A 47 -1.03 8.08 -5.50
CA GLY A 47 -0.51 7.82 -6.84
C GLY A 47 -0.34 9.07 -7.69
N ASN A 48 -0.47 10.26 -7.07
CA ASN A 48 -0.37 11.53 -7.78
C ASN A 48 1.06 11.81 -8.27
N ASN A 49 1.16 12.60 -9.34
CA ASN A 49 2.42 13.09 -9.90
C ASN A 49 3.52 12.01 -10.05
N PRO A 50 3.24 10.87 -10.72
CA PRO A 50 4.22 9.83 -10.90
C PRO A 50 5.39 10.34 -11.77
N ARG A 51 6.62 10.13 -11.28
CA ARG A 51 7.87 10.52 -11.94
C ARG A 51 8.80 9.33 -12.02
N VAL A 52 9.43 9.16 -13.17
CA VAL A 52 10.37 8.06 -13.44
C VAL A 52 11.76 8.62 -13.63
N PHE A 53 12.77 7.94 -13.08
CA PHE A 53 14.18 8.29 -13.22
C PHE A 53 15.00 7.02 -13.50
N PRO A 54 16.11 7.09 -14.25
CA PRO A 54 16.64 8.26 -14.97
C PRO A 54 15.87 8.57 -16.28
N GLU A 55 16.25 9.64 -16.98
CA GLU A 55 15.51 10.19 -18.13
C GLU A 55 15.30 9.19 -19.27
N ASP A 56 16.28 8.32 -19.57
CA ASP A 56 16.11 7.31 -20.62
C ASP A 56 15.06 6.25 -20.27
N VAL A 57 14.91 5.93 -18.97
CA VAL A 57 13.84 5.05 -18.46
C VAL A 57 12.51 5.81 -18.44
N ALA A 58 12.52 7.10 -18.11
CA ALA A 58 11.34 7.95 -18.15
C ALA A 58 10.76 8.04 -19.57
N ALA A 59 11.61 8.23 -20.58
CA ALA A 59 11.19 8.25 -21.98
C ALA A 59 10.54 6.93 -22.42
N LYS A 60 11.11 5.79 -21.99
CA LYS A 60 10.52 4.47 -22.24
C LYS A 60 9.17 4.30 -21.52
N ALA A 61 9.06 4.76 -20.27
CA ALA A 61 7.83 4.69 -19.49
C ALA A 61 6.71 5.56 -20.10
N ALA A 62 7.04 6.75 -20.61
CA ALA A 62 6.08 7.63 -21.27
C ALA A 62 5.51 7.04 -22.58
N ALA A 63 6.26 6.15 -23.23
CA ALA A 63 5.80 5.43 -24.43
C ALA A 63 4.90 4.22 -24.12
N VAL A 64 4.75 3.83 -22.84
CA VAL A 64 3.89 2.71 -22.46
C VAL A 64 2.41 3.11 -22.65
N PRO A 65 1.65 2.38 -23.48
CA PRO A 65 0.24 2.69 -23.68
C PRO A 65 -0.54 2.42 -22.39
N GLN A 66 -1.58 3.23 -22.16
CA GLN A 66 -2.50 3.00 -21.06
C GLN A 66 -3.27 1.69 -21.28
N SER A 67 -3.15 0.76 -20.33
CA SER A 67 -3.78 -0.55 -20.40
C SER A 67 -4.89 -0.76 -19.37
N VAL A 68 -5.02 0.14 -18.39
CA VAL A 68 -6.00 0.05 -17.31
C VAL A 68 -7.02 1.17 -17.46
N ALA A 69 -8.29 0.79 -17.57
CA ALA A 69 -9.40 1.73 -17.62
C ALA A 69 -9.45 2.57 -16.33
N ARG A 70 -9.65 3.89 -16.48
CA ARG A 70 -9.76 4.81 -15.35
C ARG A 70 -11.22 5.00 -14.99
N ILE A 71 -11.53 5.09 -13.71
CA ILE A 71 -12.84 5.51 -13.24
C ILE A 71 -12.97 7.01 -13.51
N THR A 72 -13.98 7.39 -14.28
CA THR A 72 -14.21 8.78 -14.71
C THR A 72 -15.22 9.52 -13.83
N VAL A 73 -15.75 8.85 -12.81
CA VAL A 73 -16.66 9.39 -11.81
C VAL A 73 -15.99 9.37 -10.43
N PRO A 74 -16.47 10.11 -9.43
CA PRO A 74 -16.00 9.95 -8.06
C PRO A 74 -16.11 8.50 -7.58
N HIS A 75 -15.16 8.03 -6.77
CA HIS A 75 -15.08 6.63 -6.36
C HIS A 75 -16.34 6.13 -5.64
N GLU A 76 -17.02 7.00 -4.89
CA GLU A 76 -18.30 6.74 -4.23
C GLU A 76 -19.44 6.51 -5.22
N VAL A 77 -19.40 7.17 -6.38
CA VAL A 77 -20.37 6.96 -7.46
C VAL A 77 -20.12 5.61 -8.15
N ASN A 78 -18.84 5.26 -8.40
CA ASN A 78 -18.50 3.93 -8.92
C ASN A 78 -18.96 2.82 -7.97
N PHE A 79 -18.76 3.00 -6.66
CA PHE A 79 -19.25 2.06 -5.65
C PHE A 79 -20.78 1.90 -5.72
N ALA A 80 -21.52 3.01 -5.73
CA ALA A 80 -22.98 2.96 -5.82
C ALA A 80 -23.48 2.28 -7.11
N GLN A 81 -22.84 2.54 -8.25
CA GLN A 81 -23.15 1.89 -9.53
C GLN A 81 -22.84 0.39 -9.47
N ALA A 82 -21.71 0.00 -8.87
CA ALA A 82 -21.35 -1.41 -8.70
C ALA A 82 -22.36 -2.16 -7.82
N CYS A 83 -22.84 -1.55 -6.73
CA CYS A 83 -23.90 -2.11 -5.90
C CYS A 83 -25.23 -2.31 -6.65
N LYS A 84 -25.49 -1.52 -7.69
CA LYS A 84 -26.67 -1.67 -8.57
C LYS A 84 -26.44 -2.64 -9.73
N GLY A 85 -25.23 -3.16 -9.91
CA GLY A 85 -24.86 -3.98 -11.06
C GLY A 85 -24.64 -3.18 -12.36
N GLU A 86 -24.50 -1.86 -12.27
CA GLU A 86 -24.33 -0.94 -13.41
C GLU A 86 -22.84 -0.73 -13.77
N ALA A 87 -21.92 -1.13 -12.90
CA ALA A 87 -20.48 -0.99 -13.10
C ALA A 87 -19.69 -2.08 -12.37
N THR A 88 -18.41 -2.21 -12.68
CA THR A 88 -17.46 -2.98 -11.88
C THR A 88 -16.87 -2.10 -10.78
N ALA A 89 -16.79 -2.62 -9.56
CA ALA A 89 -16.14 -1.92 -8.45
C ALA A 89 -14.65 -1.72 -8.73
N SER A 90 -14.15 -0.50 -8.53
CA SER A 90 -12.73 -0.19 -8.73
C SER A 90 -11.81 -0.76 -7.65
N ALA A 91 -12.36 -1.14 -6.50
CA ALA A 91 -11.67 -1.79 -5.39
C ALA A 91 -12.58 -2.88 -4.79
N PRO A 92 -12.67 -4.06 -5.44
CA PRO A 92 -13.50 -5.16 -4.94
C PRO A 92 -12.91 -5.76 -3.65
N PHE A 93 -13.71 -6.54 -2.91
CA PHE A 93 -13.31 -7.07 -1.60
C PHE A 93 -12.07 -7.95 -1.67
N GLU A 94 -11.89 -8.73 -2.74
CA GLU A 94 -10.72 -9.59 -2.94
C GLU A 94 -9.41 -8.79 -3.00
N TYR A 95 -9.48 -7.54 -3.48
CA TYR A 95 -8.36 -6.60 -3.48
C TYR A 95 -8.26 -5.83 -2.15
N ALA A 96 -9.38 -5.27 -1.69
CA ALA A 96 -9.43 -4.40 -0.52
C ALA A 96 -9.09 -5.12 0.79
N SER A 97 -9.41 -6.41 0.91
CA SER A 97 -9.14 -7.21 2.11
C SER A 97 -7.64 -7.36 2.35
N ALA A 98 -6.87 -7.77 1.34
CA ALA A 98 -5.41 -7.95 1.44
C ALA A 98 -4.68 -6.61 1.71
N LEU A 99 -5.14 -5.52 1.11
CA LEU A 99 -4.60 -4.19 1.39
C LEU A 99 -4.88 -3.78 2.85
N THR A 100 -6.10 -4.02 3.31
CA THR A 100 -6.53 -3.70 4.68
C THR A 100 -5.76 -4.54 5.71
N GLU A 101 -5.56 -5.83 5.45
CA GLU A 101 -4.74 -6.70 6.28
C GLU A 101 -3.32 -6.14 6.43
N THR A 102 -2.66 -5.79 5.32
CA THR A 102 -1.31 -5.21 5.34
C THR A 102 -1.26 -3.93 6.18
N MET A 103 -2.25 -3.05 6.04
CA MET A 103 -2.36 -1.80 6.81
C MET A 103 -2.52 -2.06 8.31
N LEU A 104 -3.41 -3.00 8.67
CA LEU A 104 -3.66 -3.35 10.07
C LEU A 104 -2.46 -4.03 10.73
N LEU A 105 -1.68 -4.82 9.99
CA LEU A 105 -0.45 -5.42 10.50
C LEU A 105 0.58 -4.36 10.91
N GLY A 106 0.63 -3.21 10.23
CA GLY A 106 1.43 -2.06 10.66
C GLY A 106 1.03 -1.57 12.07
N ILE A 107 -0.28 -1.46 12.32
CA ILE A 107 -0.82 -1.07 13.64
C ILE A 107 -0.52 -2.13 14.70
N VAL A 108 -0.66 -3.42 14.37
CA VAL A 108 -0.31 -4.52 15.28
C VAL A 108 1.17 -4.46 15.65
N ALA A 109 2.05 -4.20 14.67
CA ALA A 109 3.49 -4.06 14.93
C ALA A 109 3.78 -2.91 15.90
N LEU A 110 3.17 -1.73 15.68
CA LEU A 110 3.32 -0.58 16.57
C LEU A 110 2.82 -0.86 18.00
N ARG A 111 1.68 -1.54 18.12
CA ARG A 111 1.08 -1.89 19.43
C ARG A 111 1.77 -3.06 20.14
N SER A 112 2.60 -3.83 19.45
CA SER A 112 3.34 -4.98 20.03
C SER A 112 4.56 -4.55 20.86
N GLY A 113 4.90 -3.26 20.88
CA GLY A 113 5.98 -2.68 21.67
C GLY A 113 7.13 -2.16 20.81
N GLN A 114 7.74 -1.05 21.24
CA GLN A 114 8.83 -0.41 20.51
C GLN A 114 10.04 -1.34 20.36
N GLY A 115 10.63 -1.37 19.16
CA GLY A 115 11.80 -2.20 18.84
C GLY A 115 11.50 -3.70 18.71
N ARG A 116 10.24 -4.12 18.88
CA ARG A 116 9.84 -5.52 18.79
C ARG A 116 9.42 -5.88 17.37
N ARG A 117 10.17 -6.77 16.74
CA ARG A 117 9.81 -7.34 15.43
C ARG A 117 8.75 -8.43 15.60
N ILE A 118 7.65 -8.32 14.86
CA ILE A 118 6.67 -9.40 14.70
C ILE A 118 6.92 -10.16 13.39
N LEU A 119 6.66 -11.47 13.40
CA LEU A 119 6.67 -12.35 12.24
C LEU A 119 5.25 -12.85 12.04
N TYR A 120 4.68 -12.56 10.87
CA TYR A 120 3.30 -12.88 10.54
C TYR A 120 3.25 -13.99 9.47
N ASP A 121 2.45 -15.00 9.74
CA ASP A 121 2.09 -16.08 8.82
C ASP A 121 0.73 -15.71 8.22
N ALA A 122 0.73 -15.28 6.95
CA ALA A 122 -0.48 -14.81 6.27
C ALA A 122 -1.45 -15.94 5.95
N ASP A 123 -0.95 -17.15 5.65
CA ASP A 123 -1.80 -18.30 5.36
C ASP A 123 -2.55 -18.76 6.62
N ALA A 124 -1.88 -18.71 7.77
CA ALA A 124 -2.49 -19.03 9.06
C ALA A 124 -3.09 -17.81 9.79
N MET A 125 -3.02 -16.61 9.18
CA MET A 125 -3.44 -15.32 9.74
C MET A 125 -3.01 -15.09 11.21
N ARG A 126 -1.73 -15.31 11.53
CA ARG A 126 -1.24 -15.22 12.92
C ARG A 126 0.19 -14.71 13.06
N VAL A 127 0.46 -14.05 14.18
CA VAL A 127 1.82 -13.72 14.62
C VAL A 127 2.46 -14.95 15.28
N THR A 128 3.65 -15.34 14.83
CA THR A 128 4.30 -16.61 15.20
C THR A 128 5.36 -16.49 16.29
N ASN A 129 5.88 -15.28 16.53
CA ASN A 129 6.99 -15.04 17.47
C ASN A 129 6.62 -14.15 18.68
N VAL A 130 5.42 -13.59 18.68
CA VAL A 130 4.87 -12.74 19.75
C VAL A 130 3.41 -13.16 19.99
N PRO A 131 3.16 -14.24 20.74
CA PRO A 131 1.82 -14.81 20.88
C PRO A 131 0.76 -13.82 21.34
N GLU A 132 1.10 -12.91 22.25
CA GLU A 132 0.22 -11.88 22.80
C GLU A 132 -0.25 -10.85 21.74
N ALA A 133 0.50 -10.67 20.64
CA ALA A 133 0.09 -9.78 19.57
C ALA A 133 -1.12 -10.31 18.78
N ASN A 134 -1.41 -11.62 18.85
CA ASN A 134 -2.59 -12.19 18.20
C ASN A 134 -3.90 -11.66 18.79
N ALA A 135 -3.91 -11.22 20.06
CA ALA A 135 -5.06 -10.55 20.65
C ALA A 135 -5.41 -9.21 19.96
N LEU A 136 -4.48 -8.64 19.19
CA LEU A 136 -4.68 -7.41 18.42
C LEU A 136 -5.24 -7.66 17.02
N LEU A 137 -5.22 -8.91 16.54
CA LEU A 137 -5.74 -9.30 15.21
C LEU A 137 -7.26 -9.48 15.21
N THR A 138 -7.86 -9.60 16.39
CA THR A 138 -9.30 -9.79 16.56
C THR A 138 -9.86 -8.78 17.56
N ARG A 139 -11.17 -8.79 17.73
CA ARG A 139 -11.89 -8.00 18.73
C ARG A 139 -12.98 -8.85 19.35
N ASP A 140 -13.37 -8.49 20.57
CA ASP A 140 -14.61 -9.01 21.13
C ASP A 140 -15.79 -8.41 20.37
N TYR A 141 -16.52 -9.26 19.66
CA TYR A 141 -17.71 -8.83 18.93
C TYR A 141 -18.86 -8.58 19.91
N ARG A 142 -19.71 -7.61 19.56
CA ARG A 142 -20.93 -7.36 20.30
C ARG A 142 -21.83 -8.60 20.19
N LYS A 143 -22.43 -9.01 21.31
CA LYS A 143 -23.36 -10.14 21.36
C LYS A 143 -24.44 -10.03 20.26
N GLY A 144 -24.60 -11.09 19.47
CA GLY A 144 -25.52 -11.18 18.32
C GLY A 144 -24.97 -10.62 17.00
N TRP A 145 -23.68 -10.24 16.97
CA TRP A 145 -22.95 -9.73 15.80
C TRP A 145 -21.59 -10.42 15.66
N GLU A 146 -21.48 -11.66 16.13
CA GLU A 146 -20.30 -12.50 15.98
C GLU A 146 -20.08 -12.86 14.49
N LEU A 147 -18.81 -12.91 14.06
CA LEU A 147 -18.41 -13.38 12.72
C LEU A 147 -18.12 -14.88 12.70
#